data_AF-A0A1Y4AXK7-F1
#
_entry.id   AF-A0A1Y4AXK7-F1
#
_cell.length_a   1.000
_cell.length_b   1.000
_cell.length_c   1.000
_cell.angle_alpha   90.00
_cell.angle_beta   90.00
_cell.angle_gamma   90.00
#
_symmetry.space_group_name_H-M   'P 1'
#
loop_
_entity.id
_entity.type
_entity.pdbx_description
1 polymer ?
#
loop_
_entity_poly.entity_id
_entity_poly.type
_entity_poly.pdbx_seq_one_letter_code
_entity_poly.pdbx_strand_id
1 'polypeptide(L)'
;MDEKGKMNTKEYEELIKEVKANSPYKRLSSAKKKWMSVSEMGELLGLKKTDRYWLVHKNFFETKEIAGKMRVNIESFEKWYANQIKYHKVNGEEPGKELKEWSYSVPELAEMLELTDGVIYDLIKQNKIEVVIVDYWKRVPKAAFQKWYDGQSRYRTKEDKKRDAEMEAATLTMPEMARQLGITRNQVYGILNSQKYQHFFEFVTIADRKRITKESFQKFLEGQDEYHLDPANDYEELAMEENVALANYRRKKLAQTGERGRNGNLQYLTIDEAAFMAKVSRSMINVWYTKGYFPVVKIRNHVRIKRKEFEAWLEKRNTERGC
;
A
#
# COMPACT_ATOMS: atom_id res chain seq x y z
N MET A 1 62.87 -25.18 11.24
CA MET A 1 62.42 -26.48 11.80
C MET A 1 61.60 -26.14 13.04
N ASP A 2 60.29 -26.35 13.13
CA ASP A 2 59.44 -27.22 12.33
C ASP A 2 57.98 -26.72 12.31
N GLU A 3 57.46 -26.41 11.13
CA GLU A 3 56.00 -26.41 10.83
C GLU A 3 55.48 -27.86 10.69
N LYS A 4 56.09 -28.84 11.36
CA LYS A 4 55.62 -30.23 11.38
C LYS A 4 54.72 -30.42 12.60
N GLY A 5 53.44 -30.10 12.44
CA GLY A 5 52.47 -30.45 13.48
C GLY A 5 51.08 -29.86 13.35
N LYS A 6 50.85 -28.87 12.46
CA LYS A 6 49.50 -28.40 12.17
C LYS A 6 48.91 -29.22 11.04
N MET A 7 48.15 -30.24 11.41
CA MET A 7 47.30 -30.99 10.49
C MET A 7 46.46 -30.01 9.66
N ASN A 8 46.50 -30.14 8.34
CA ASN A 8 45.71 -29.30 7.46
C ASN A 8 44.22 -29.72 7.51
N THR A 9 43.31 -28.86 7.06
CA THR A 9 41.86 -29.11 7.14
C THR A 9 41.44 -30.42 6.46
N LYS A 10 42.11 -30.81 5.37
CA LYS A 10 41.82 -32.07 4.65
C LYS A 10 42.29 -33.29 5.42
N GLU A 11 43.47 -33.24 6.02
CA GLU A 11 43.98 -34.31 6.89
C GLU A 11 43.08 -34.49 8.13
N TYR A 12 42.54 -33.41 8.69
CA TYR A 12 41.57 -33.46 9.78
C TYR A 12 40.24 -34.10 9.35
N GLU A 13 39.75 -33.79 8.15
CA GLU A 13 38.54 -34.40 7.59
C GLU A 13 38.73 -35.89 7.28
N GLU A 14 39.90 -36.30 6.78
CA GLU A 14 40.26 -37.70 6.56
C GLU A 14 40.36 -38.46 7.88
N LEU A 15 41.01 -37.89 8.90
CA LEU A 15 41.07 -38.46 10.24
C LEU A 15 39.67 -38.66 10.83
N ILE A 16 38.76 -37.68 10.65
CA ILE A 16 37.36 -37.81 11.09
C ILE A 16 36.64 -38.96 10.37
N LYS A 17 36.88 -39.14 9.06
CA LYS A 17 36.29 -40.24 8.28
C LYS A 17 36.80 -41.59 8.75
N GLU A 18 38.10 -41.71 9.00
CA GLU A 18 38.75 -42.94 9.47
C GLU A 18 38.28 -43.31 10.89
N VAL A 19 38.22 -42.34 11.80
CA VAL A 19 37.68 -42.53 13.15
C VAL A 19 36.20 -42.93 13.11
N LYS A 20 35.39 -42.36 12.21
CA LYS A 20 33.99 -42.77 12.04
C LYS A 20 33.83 -44.19 11.49
N ALA A 21 34.73 -44.63 10.61
CA ALA A 21 34.68 -45.96 9.99
C ALA A 21 35.13 -47.07 10.96
N ASN A 22 36.14 -46.79 11.79
CA ASN A 22 36.80 -47.78 12.65
C ASN A 22 36.41 -47.68 14.14
N SER A 23 35.62 -46.69 14.55
CA SER A 23 35.19 -46.56 15.95
C SER A 23 34.25 -47.69 16.37
N PRO A 24 34.53 -48.41 17.47
CA PRO A 24 33.60 -49.39 18.05
C PRO A 24 32.30 -48.73 18.54
N TYR A 25 32.31 -47.40 18.71
CA TYR A 25 31.13 -46.58 19.00
C TYR A 25 30.68 -45.88 17.72
N LYS A 26 29.70 -46.43 17.02
CA LYS A 26 29.00 -45.71 15.94
C LYS A 26 28.20 -44.57 16.58
N ARG A 27 28.37 -43.33 16.12
CA ARG A 27 27.43 -42.26 16.47
C ARG A 27 26.07 -42.68 15.93
N LEU A 28 25.15 -43.04 16.84
CA LEU A 28 23.74 -43.13 16.51
C LEU A 28 23.33 -41.82 15.87
N SER A 29 22.53 -41.87 14.80
CA SER A 29 21.88 -40.67 14.28
C SER A 29 21.18 -40.02 15.48
N SER A 30 21.43 -38.72 15.68
CA SER A 30 20.85 -38.03 16.83
C SER A 30 19.33 -38.16 16.74
N ALA A 31 18.73 -38.95 17.64
CA ALA A 31 17.28 -39.06 17.72
C ALA A 31 16.69 -37.65 17.80
N LYS A 32 15.53 -37.44 17.16
CA LYS A 32 14.85 -36.15 17.15
C LYS A 32 14.70 -35.69 18.60
N LYS A 33 15.44 -34.64 18.99
CA LYS A 33 15.46 -34.15 20.36
C LYS A 33 14.04 -33.67 20.70
N LYS A 34 13.42 -34.23 21.73
CA LYS A 34 12.12 -33.74 22.23
C LYS A 34 12.27 -32.46 23.07
N TRP A 35 13.42 -32.30 23.71
CA TRP A 35 13.72 -31.25 24.66
C TRP A 35 14.98 -30.48 24.25
N MET A 36 14.94 -29.16 24.28
CA MET A 36 16.09 -28.27 24.13
C MET A 36 16.44 -27.57 25.46
N SER A 37 17.67 -27.11 25.62
CA SER A 37 18.06 -26.25 26.75
C SER A 37 17.52 -24.84 26.58
N VAL A 38 17.36 -24.12 27.71
CA VAL A 38 16.99 -22.70 27.70
C VAL A 38 18.03 -21.85 26.96
N SER A 39 19.31 -22.24 27.01
CA SER A 39 20.38 -21.56 26.26
C SER A 39 20.22 -21.75 24.75
N GLU A 40 20.00 -22.98 24.27
CA GLU A 40 19.74 -23.26 22.84
C GLU A 40 18.52 -22.46 22.34
N MET A 41 17.41 -22.43 23.09
CA MET A 41 16.25 -21.59 22.76
C MET A 41 16.61 -20.09 22.70
N GLY A 42 17.40 -19.62 23.66
CA GLY A 42 17.86 -18.24 23.69
C GLY A 42 18.74 -17.89 22.48
N GLU A 43 19.62 -18.79 22.06
CA GLU A 43 20.45 -18.62 20.86
C GLU A 43 19.59 -18.59 19.59
N LEU A 44 18.59 -19.47 19.48
CA LEU A 44 17.64 -19.46 18.36
C LEU A 44 16.95 -18.12 18.21
N LEU A 45 16.54 -17.50 19.32
CA LEU A 45 15.82 -16.21 19.35
C LEU A 45 16.72 -14.98 19.50
N GLY A 46 18.04 -15.14 19.62
CA GLY A 46 18.97 -14.03 19.85
C GLY A 46 18.83 -13.36 21.22
N LEU A 47 18.29 -14.07 22.22
CA LEU A 47 17.98 -13.56 23.55
C LEU A 47 19.16 -13.66 24.52
N LYS A 48 19.38 -12.59 25.27
CA LYS A 48 20.31 -12.58 26.42
C LYS A 48 19.76 -13.45 27.55
N LYS A 49 20.63 -13.77 28.52
CA LYS A 49 20.30 -14.67 29.65
C LYS A 49 19.03 -14.24 30.37
N THR A 50 18.90 -12.96 30.73
CA THR A 50 17.73 -12.46 31.46
C THR A 50 16.44 -12.67 30.67
N ASP A 51 16.45 -12.33 29.38
CA ASP A 51 15.25 -12.39 28.52
C ASP A 51 14.80 -13.83 28.24
N ARG A 52 15.74 -14.75 28.00
CA ARG A 52 15.37 -16.16 27.74
C ARG A 52 14.79 -16.85 28.98
N TYR A 53 15.30 -16.55 30.18
CA TYR A 53 14.72 -17.10 31.41
C TYR A 53 13.40 -16.41 31.76
N TRP A 54 13.27 -15.10 31.52
CA TRP A 54 12.00 -14.39 31.64
C TRP A 54 10.91 -15.02 30.75
N LEU A 55 11.26 -15.37 29.51
CA LEU A 55 10.34 -16.00 28.57
C LEU A 55 9.85 -17.38 29.03
N VAL A 56 10.76 -18.19 29.60
CA VAL A 56 10.40 -19.48 30.21
C VAL A 56 9.41 -19.29 31.36
N HIS A 57 9.62 -18.28 32.21
CA HIS A 57 8.70 -17.98 33.33
C HIS A 57 7.32 -17.49 32.91
N LYS A 58 7.12 -17.13 31.63
CA LYS A 58 5.79 -16.80 31.10
C LYS A 58 4.92 -18.02 30.81
N ASN A 59 5.46 -19.25 30.89
CA ASN A 59 4.73 -20.50 30.70
C ASN A 59 4.00 -20.59 29.36
N PHE A 60 4.54 -19.98 28.29
CA PHE A 60 3.95 -20.03 26.96
C PHE A 60 4.11 -21.39 26.27
N PHE A 61 5.07 -22.20 26.71
CA PHE A 61 5.39 -23.51 26.17
C PHE A 61 5.79 -24.46 27.30
N GLU A 62 5.68 -25.76 27.05
CA GLU A 62 5.97 -26.79 28.03
C GLU A 62 7.46 -26.78 28.43
N THR A 63 7.70 -26.72 29.75
CA THR A 63 9.04 -26.80 30.33
C THR A 63 9.10 -27.92 31.36
N LYS A 64 10.26 -28.56 31.49
CA LYS A 64 10.51 -29.62 32.48
C LYS A 64 11.94 -29.55 33.00
N GLU A 65 12.14 -29.88 34.27
CA GLU A 65 13.47 -30.05 34.83
C GLU A 65 14.01 -31.45 34.50
N ILE A 66 15.18 -31.51 33.87
CA ILE A 66 15.89 -32.76 33.54
C ILE A 66 17.32 -32.63 34.07
N ALA A 67 17.66 -33.47 35.06
CA ALA A 67 18.95 -33.49 35.73
C ALA A 67 19.36 -32.11 36.30
N GLY A 68 18.48 -31.47 37.07
CA GLY A 68 18.75 -30.18 37.72
C GLY A 68 18.73 -28.97 36.77
N LYS A 69 18.35 -29.16 35.50
CA LYS A 69 18.37 -28.11 34.48
C LYS A 69 17.02 -28.00 33.78
N MET A 70 16.51 -26.78 33.67
CA MET A 70 15.30 -26.48 32.90
C MET A 70 15.50 -26.79 31.42
N ARG A 71 14.50 -27.47 30.84
CA ARG A 71 14.41 -27.81 29.42
C ARG A 71 13.08 -27.35 28.85
N VAL A 72 13.08 -27.01 27.57
CA VAL A 72 11.92 -26.56 26.80
C VAL A 72 11.52 -27.65 25.82
N ASN A 73 10.25 -28.01 25.77
CA ASN A 73 9.73 -28.93 24.76
C ASN A 73 9.78 -28.25 23.39
N ILE A 74 10.41 -28.91 22.40
CA ILE A 74 10.62 -28.33 21.08
C ILE A 74 9.29 -28.14 20.34
N GLU A 75 8.39 -29.11 20.37
CA GLU A 75 7.10 -29.04 19.67
C GLU A 75 6.19 -27.95 20.27
N SER A 76 6.14 -27.86 21.60
CA SER A 76 5.38 -26.80 22.27
C SER A 76 5.95 -25.42 21.99
N PHE A 77 7.28 -25.28 21.90
CA PHE A 77 7.94 -24.04 21.52
C PHE A 77 7.60 -23.64 20.07
N GLU A 78 7.69 -24.57 19.13
CA GLU A 78 7.37 -24.29 17.72
C GLU A 78 5.89 -23.92 17.53
N LYS A 79 4.97 -24.58 18.26
CA LYS A 79 3.56 -24.21 18.27
C LYS A 79 3.31 -22.80 18.81
N TRP A 80 4.01 -22.42 19.87
CA TRP A 80 3.98 -21.05 20.38
C TRP A 80 4.58 -20.06 19.37
N TYR A 81 5.71 -20.41 18.74
CA TYR A 81 6.39 -19.57 17.76
C TYR A 81 5.54 -19.33 16.50
N ALA A 82 4.81 -20.35 16.05
CA ALA A 82 3.85 -20.25 14.96
C ALA A 82 2.68 -19.30 15.28
N ASN A 83 2.44 -19.01 16.57
CA ASN A 83 1.44 -18.06 17.06
C ASN A 83 2.02 -16.78 17.68
N GLN A 84 3.29 -16.47 17.41
CA GLN A 84 4.01 -15.35 17.98
C GLN A 84 4.15 -14.19 16.97
N ILE A 85 4.34 -12.96 17.46
CA ILE A 85 4.56 -11.74 16.68
C ILE A 85 5.89 -11.06 17.07
N LYS A 86 6.25 -11.08 18.35
CA LYS A 86 7.37 -10.33 18.92
C LYS A 86 8.75 -10.94 18.67
N TYR A 87 8.90 -12.25 18.88
CA TYR A 87 10.20 -12.93 18.87
C TYR A 87 10.51 -13.47 17.48
N HIS A 88 11.75 -13.27 17.03
CA HIS A 88 12.23 -13.71 15.71
C HIS A 88 13.42 -14.65 15.89
N LYS A 89 13.47 -15.73 15.10
CA LYS A 89 14.64 -16.59 15.03
C LYS A 89 15.77 -15.86 14.29
N VAL A 90 16.99 -15.90 14.81
CA VAL A 90 18.15 -15.18 14.24
C VAL A 90 18.44 -15.63 12.81
N ASN A 91 18.34 -16.93 12.53
CA ASN A 91 18.58 -17.54 11.22
C ASN A 91 17.46 -18.53 10.87
N GLY A 92 16.19 -18.15 11.08
CA GLY A 92 15.06 -19.05 10.90
C GLY A 92 13.87 -18.41 10.19
N GLU A 93 12.79 -19.18 10.10
CA GLU A 93 11.51 -18.71 9.55
C GLU A 93 10.93 -17.56 10.37
N GLU A 94 10.17 -16.68 9.72
CA GLU A 94 9.42 -15.62 10.40
C GLU A 94 8.43 -16.19 11.42
N PRO A 95 8.20 -15.50 12.55
CA PRO A 95 7.22 -15.91 13.52
C PRO A 95 5.79 -15.79 12.95
N GLY A 96 4.84 -16.46 13.61
CA GLY A 96 3.43 -16.22 13.33
C GLY A 96 2.91 -16.93 12.08
N LYS A 97 3.55 -18.03 11.64
CA LYS A 97 3.09 -18.82 10.48
C LYS A 97 1.60 -19.18 10.57
N GLU A 98 1.17 -19.78 11.68
CA GLU A 98 -0.25 -20.09 11.90
C GLU A 98 -1.09 -18.80 11.97
N LEU A 99 -0.61 -17.73 12.62
CA LEU A 99 -1.35 -16.44 12.65
C LEU A 99 -1.61 -15.88 11.26
N LYS A 100 -0.61 -15.90 10.37
CA LYS A 100 -0.71 -15.40 9.00
C LYS A 100 -1.63 -16.27 8.13
N GLU A 101 -1.81 -17.54 8.47
CA GLU A 101 -2.72 -18.44 7.76
C GLU A 101 -4.19 -18.04 7.96
N TRP A 102 -4.61 -17.71 9.19
CA TRP A 102 -6.02 -17.43 9.49
C TRP A 102 -6.36 -15.95 9.72
N SER A 103 -5.38 -15.06 9.87
CA SER A 103 -5.62 -13.63 10.11
C SER A 103 -4.67 -12.70 9.38
N TYR A 104 -5.09 -11.45 9.24
CA TYR A 104 -4.26 -10.32 8.84
C TYR A 104 -3.92 -9.43 10.04
N SER A 105 -2.73 -8.85 10.02
CA SER A 105 -2.39 -7.66 10.81
C SER A 105 -2.95 -6.40 10.16
N VAL A 106 -3.00 -5.33 10.94
CA VAL A 106 -3.39 -4.00 10.43
C VAL A 106 -2.43 -3.51 9.31
N PRO A 107 -1.09 -3.61 9.44
CA PRO A 107 -0.17 -3.25 8.36
C PRO A 107 -0.37 -4.09 7.07
N GLU A 108 -0.62 -5.40 7.19
CA GLU A 108 -0.90 -6.24 6.01
C GLU A 108 -2.16 -5.78 5.28
N LEU A 109 -3.22 -5.40 6.01
CA LEU A 109 -4.43 -4.84 5.40
C LEU A 109 -4.21 -3.45 4.79
N ALA A 110 -3.41 -2.61 5.44
CA ALA A 110 -3.02 -1.28 4.95
C ALA A 110 -2.30 -1.41 3.61
N GLU A 111 -1.34 -2.33 3.52
CA GLU A 111 -0.64 -2.63 2.28
C GLU A 111 -1.57 -3.21 1.22
N MET A 112 -2.43 -4.16 1.58
CA MET A 112 -3.33 -4.84 0.65
C MET A 112 -4.34 -3.88 0.00
N LEU A 113 -4.88 -2.94 0.77
CA LEU A 113 -5.89 -1.98 0.32
C LEU A 113 -5.30 -0.64 -0.16
N GLU A 114 -3.98 -0.44 -0.03
CA GLU A 114 -3.28 0.83 -0.30
C GLU A 114 -3.83 1.99 0.54
N LEU A 115 -3.98 1.73 1.84
CA LEU A 115 -4.45 2.69 2.83
C LEU A 115 -3.41 2.88 3.93
N THR A 116 -3.53 3.95 4.70
CA THR A 116 -2.74 4.13 5.92
C THR A 116 -3.31 3.30 7.06
N ASP A 117 -2.47 2.83 7.98
CA ASP A 117 -2.86 2.08 9.18
C ASP A 117 -4.02 2.75 9.96
N GLY A 118 -4.00 4.08 10.09
CA GLY A 118 -5.07 4.83 10.75
C GLY A 118 -6.45 4.63 10.11
N VAL A 119 -6.51 4.66 8.78
CA VAL A 119 -7.74 4.39 8.02
C VAL A 119 -8.21 2.95 8.22
N ILE A 120 -7.29 1.98 8.32
CA ILE A 120 -7.65 0.59 8.62
C ILE A 120 -8.26 0.45 10.02
N TYR A 121 -7.67 1.10 11.04
CA TYR A 121 -8.25 1.11 12.38
C TYR A 121 -9.66 1.73 12.39
N ASP A 122 -9.84 2.84 11.69
CA ASP A 122 -11.15 3.48 11.54
C ASP A 122 -12.15 2.56 10.82
N LEU A 123 -11.71 1.87 9.76
CA LEU A 123 -12.54 0.91 9.03
C LEU A 123 -13.01 -0.25 9.90
N ILE A 124 -12.10 -0.85 10.65
CA ILE A 124 -12.42 -1.93 11.59
C ILE A 124 -13.45 -1.44 12.61
N LYS A 125 -13.25 -0.25 13.17
CA LYS A 125 -14.13 0.34 14.19
C LYS A 125 -15.51 0.69 13.64
N GLN A 126 -15.57 1.38 12.50
CA GLN A 126 -16.82 1.85 11.89
C GLN A 126 -17.70 0.69 11.42
N ASN A 127 -17.08 -0.33 10.82
CA ASN A 127 -17.80 -1.48 10.26
C ASN A 127 -17.94 -2.63 11.27
N LYS A 128 -17.47 -2.45 12.51
CA LYS A 128 -17.49 -3.47 13.58
C LYS A 128 -16.93 -4.81 13.11
N ILE A 129 -15.81 -4.77 12.38
CA ILE A 129 -15.13 -5.98 11.90
C ILE A 129 -14.58 -6.72 13.12
N GLU A 130 -14.79 -8.03 13.15
CA GLU A 130 -14.29 -8.88 14.23
C GLU A 130 -12.76 -8.82 14.32
N VAL A 131 -12.25 -8.75 15.55
CA VAL A 131 -10.82 -8.73 15.84
C VAL A 131 -10.49 -9.66 16.99
N VAL A 132 -9.34 -10.32 16.87
CA VAL A 132 -8.74 -11.15 17.92
C VAL A 132 -7.48 -10.43 18.42
N ILE A 133 -7.26 -10.43 19.72
CA ILE A 133 -6.05 -9.84 20.32
C ILE A 133 -5.05 -10.96 20.58
N VAL A 134 -3.86 -10.85 19.97
CA VAL A 134 -2.74 -11.78 20.16
C VAL A 134 -1.54 -10.98 20.64
N ASP A 135 -1.09 -11.25 21.87
CA ASP A 135 0.03 -10.53 22.52
C ASP A 135 -0.11 -8.99 22.43
N TYR A 136 -1.30 -8.47 22.76
CA TYR A 136 -1.68 -7.05 22.67
C TYR A 136 -1.84 -6.46 21.25
N TRP A 137 -1.56 -7.24 20.20
CA TRP A 137 -1.77 -6.83 18.82
C TRP A 137 -3.14 -7.25 18.30
N LYS A 138 -3.81 -6.37 17.56
CA LYS A 138 -5.07 -6.69 16.89
C LYS A 138 -4.80 -7.49 15.62
N ARG A 139 -5.49 -8.62 15.48
CA ARG A 139 -5.52 -9.48 14.31
C ARG A 139 -6.95 -9.53 13.77
N VAL A 140 -7.10 -9.40 12.46
CA VAL A 140 -8.40 -9.50 11.78
C VAL A 140 -8.49 -10.90 11.16
N PRO A 141 -9.42 -11.77 11.60
CA PRO A 141 -9.63 -13.06 10.96
C PRO A 141 -9.93 -12.89 9.47
N LYS A 142 -9.35 -13.72 8.61
CA LYS A 142 -9.55 -13.64 7.15
C LYS A 142 -11.02 -13.76 6.76
N ALA A 143 -11.76 -14.63 7.42
CA ALA A 143 -13.20 -14.79 7.19
C ALA A 143 -13.99 -13.51 7.53
N ALA A 144 -13.63 -12.83 8.63
CA ALA A 144 -14.26 -11.58 9.03
C ALA A 144 -13.94 -10.44 8.05
N PHE A 145 -12.68 -10.37 7.62
CA PHE A 145 -12.26 -9.44 6.58
C PHE A 145 -13.00 -9.70 5.27
N GLN A 146 -13.04 -10.95 4.80
CA GLN A 146 -13.70 -11.33 3.54
C GLN A 146 -15.19 -10.98 3.56
N LYS A 147 -15.89 -11.32 4.65
CA LYS A 147 -17.31 -10.99 4.81
C LYS A 147 -17.57 -9.48 4.72
N TRP A 148 -16.69 -8.67 5.31
CA TRP A 148 -16.78 -7.21 5.17
C TRP A 148 -16.44 -6.76 3.75
N TYR A 149 -15.39 -7.32 3.16
CA TYR A 149 -14.87 -6.96 1.84
C TYR A 149 -15.89 -7.23 0.73
N ASP A 150 -16.58 -8.36 0.78
CA ASP A 150 -17.65 -8.74 -0.16
C ASP A 150 -18.91 -7.88 0.02
N GLY A 151 -19.11 -7.30 1.21
CA GLY A 151 -20.25 -6.45 1.53
C GLY A 151 -20.09 -4.99 1.13
N GLN A 152 -18.98 -4.61 0.49
CA GLN A 152 -18.66 -3.24 0.15
C GLN A 152 -18.06 -3.12 -1.27
N SER A 153 -18.21 -1.96 -1.90
CA SER A 153 -17.74 -1.71 -3.27
C SER A 153 -16.76 -0.53 -3.39
N ARG A 154 -16.32 0.00 -2.24
CA ARG A 154 -15.50 1.21 -2.16
C ARG A 154 -14.01 0.90 -2.18
N TYR A 155 -13.59 -0.02 -1.32
CA TYR A 155 -12.20 -0.41 -1.11
C TYR A 155 -11.89 -1.61 -1.98
N ARG A 156 -10.69 -1.62 -2.57
CA ARG A 156 -10.23 -2.67 -3.46
C ARG A 156 -8.80 -3.05 -3.14
N THR A 157 -8.50 -4.33 -3.21
CA THR A 157 -7.13 -4.82 -3.07
C THR A 157 -6.27 -4.39 -4.26
N LYS A 158 -4.94 -4.36 -4.06
CA LYS A 158 -3.96 -4.18 -5.16
C LYS A 158 -4.17 -5.18 -6.29
N GLU A 159 -4.48 -6.42 -5.94
CA GLU A 159 -4.69 -7.51 -6.90
C GLU A 159 -5.95 -7.28 -7.74
N ASP A 160 -7.07 -6.89 -7.11
CA ASP A 160 -8.30 -6.57 -7.84
C ASP A 160 -8.12 -5.36 -8.76
N LYS A 161 -7.42 -4.33 -8.30
CA LYS A 161 -7.10 -3.16 -9.13
C LYS A 161 -6.27 -3.56 -10.35
N LYS A 162 -5.26 -4.41 -10.16
CA LYS A 162 -4.41 -4.90 -11.25
C LYS A 162 -5.19 -5.76 -12.24
N ARG A 163 -6.05 -6.67 -11.76
CA ARG A 163 -6.89 -7.52 -12.61
C ARG A 163 -7.80 -6.68 -13.51
N ASP A 164 -8.42 -5.65 -12.96
CA ASP A 164 -9.41 -4.88 -13.71
C ASP A 164 -8.79 -3.70 -14.48
N ALA A 165 -7.49 -3.43 -14.32
CA ALA A 165 -6.81 -2.25 -14.90
C ALA A 165 -6.94 -2.14 -16.42
N GLU A 166 -6.81 -3.26 -17.14
CA GLU A 166 -6.92 -3.28 -18.60
C GLU A 166 -8.34 -2.94 -19.06
N MET A 167 -9.34 -3.55 -18.41
CA MET A 167 -10.75 -3.26 -18.67
C MET A 167 -11.09 -1.83 -18.27
N GLU A 168 -10.46 -1.32 -17.21
CA GLU A 168 -10.63 0.05 -16.79
C GLU A 168 -10.04 1.04 -17.80
N ALA A 169 -8.91 0.71 -18.41
CA ALA A 169 -8.29 1.51 -19.46
C ALA A 169 -9.11 1.49 -20.77
N ALA A 170 -9.83 0.40 -21.05
CA ALA A 170 -10.69 0.27 -22.23
C ALA A 170 -12.10 0.87 -22.05
N THR A 171 -12.46 1.32 -20.85
CA THR A 171 -13.79 1.84 -20.52
C THR A 171 -13.74 3.27 -19.99
N LEU A 172 -14.89 3.94 -19.97
CA LEU A 172 -15.09 5.28 -19.44
C LEU A 172 -16.19 5.25 -18.37
N THR A 173 -15.96 5.99 -17.30
CA THR A 173 -17.00 6.33 -16.32
C THR A 173 -17.88 7.45 -16.88
N MET A 174 -19.11 7.57 -16.37
CA MET A 174 -20.02 8.66 -16.77
C MET A 174 -19.43 10.06 -16.51
N PRO A 175 -18.70 10.31 -15.40
CA PRO A 175 -17.96 11.55 -15.22
C PRO A 175 -16.83 11.78 -16.25
N GLU A 176 -16.17 10.73 -16.73
CA GLU A 176 -15.17 10.86 -17.80
C GLU A 176 -15.82 11.26 -19.12
N MET A 177 -16.92 10.60 -19.50
CA MET A 177 -17.72 10.96 -20.67
C MET A 177 -18.21 12.41 -20.59
N ALA A 178 -18.72 12.83 -19.43
CA ALA A 178 -19.17 14.21 -19.20
C ALA A 178 -18.03 15.21 -19.44
N ARG A 179 -16.82 14.92 -18.95
CA ARG A 179 -15.64 15.74 -19.19
C ARG A 179 -15.22 15.76 -20.65
N GLN A 180 -15.27 14.62 -21.34
CA GLN A 180 -14.91 14.53 -22.75
C GLN A 180 -15.87 15.35 -23.64
N LEU A 181 -17.15 15.39 -23.29
CA LEU A 181 -18.16 16.15 -24.03
C LEU A 181 -18.34 17.61 -23.56
N GLY A 182 -17.70 18.00 -22.45
CA GLY A 182 -17.87 19.36 -21.90
C GLY A 182 -19.26 19.63 -21.31
N ILE A 183 -19.98 18.57 -20.92
CA ILE A 183 -21.36 18.63 -20.40
C ILE A 183 -21.45 18.18 -18.95
N THR A 184 -22.63 18.35 -18.34
CA THR A 184 -22.89 17.88 -16.99
C THR A 184 -23.13 16.37 -16.93
N ARG A 185 -22.86 15.76 -15.77
CA ARG A 185 -23.18 14.33 -15.53
C ARG A 185 -24.66 14.01 -15.72
N ASN A 186 -25.57 14.95 -15.43
CA ASN A 186 -27.01 14.76 -15.63
C ASN A 186 -27.35 14.68 -17.12
N GLN A 187 -26.72 15.51 -17.96
CA GLN A 187 -26.90 15.43 -19.41
C GLN A 187 -26.39 14.08 -19.96
N VAL A 188 -25.29 13.56 -19.45
CA VAL A 188 -24.81 12.20 -19.81
C VAL A 188 -25.88 11.14 -19.54
N TYR A 189 -26.51 11.16 -18.36
CA TYR A 189 -27.61 10.21 -18.09
C TYR A 189 -28.80 10.38 -19.05
N GLY A 190 -29.08 11.63 -19.46
CA GLY A 190 -30.07 11.91 -20.50
C GLY A 190 -29.71 11.28 -21.85
N ILE A 191 -28.45 11.37 -22.27
CA ILE A 191 -27.94 10.74 -23.50
C ILE A 191 -28.07 9.21 -23.41
N LEU A 192 -27.59 8.62 -22.31
CA LEU A 192 -27.55 7.16 -22.14
C LEU A 192 -28.94 6.52 -22.05
N ASN A 193 -29.94 7.25 -21.56
CA ASN A 193 -31.33 6.79 -21.48
C ASN A 193 -32.20 7.24 -22.67
N SER A 194 -31.64 8.00 -23.60
CA SER A 194 -32.37 8.49 -24.77
C SER A 194 -32.54 7.37 -25.78
N GLN A 195 -33.77 7.16 -26.25
CA GLN A 195 -34.07 6.20 -27.31
C GLN A 195 -33.29 6.49 -28.61
N LYS A 196 -32.93 7.77 -28.83
CA LYS A 196 -32.11 8.22 -29.97
C LYS A 196 -30.67 7.70 -29.90
N TYR A 197 -30.08 7.54 -28.73
CA TYR A 197 -28.64 7.30 -28.59
C TYR A 197 -28.26 6.01 -27.85
N GLN A 198 -29.18 5.44 -27.07
CA GLN A 198 -28.91 4.26 -26.23
C GLN A 198 -28.29 3.09 -27.01
N HIS A 199 -28.63 2.95 -28.30
CA HIS A 199 -28.20 1.84 -29.15
C HIS A 199 -26.70 1.89 -29.49
N PHE A 200 -26.04 3.04 -29.33
CA PHE A 200 -24.60 3.14 -29.54
C PHE A 200 -23.79 2.56 -28.37
N PHE A 201 -24.33 2.55 -27.15
CA PHE A 201 -23.55 2.33 -25.93
C PHE A 201 -23.54 0.87 -25.48
N GLU A 202 -22.33 0.38 -25.18
CA GLU A 202 -22.11 -0.91 -24.54
C GLU A 202 -21.64 -0.70 -23.10
N PHE A 203 -22.25 -1.42 -22.16
CA PHE A 203 -22.00 -1.25 -20.75
C PHE A 203 -21.26 -2.45 -20.15
N VAL A 204 -20.29 -2.16 -19.29
CA VAL A 204 -19.56 -3.15 -18.50
C VAL A 204 -19.60 -2.74 -17.03
N THR A 205 -19.71 -3.71 -16.14
CA THR A 205 -19.65 -3.48 -14.70
C THR A 205 -18.28 -3.89 -14.17
N ILE A 206 -17.55 -2.94 -13.60
CA ILE A 206 -16.25 -3.18 -12.96
C ILE A 206 -16.35 -2.72 -11.51
N ALA A 207 -16.11 -3.64 -10.57
CA ALA A 207 -16.22 -3.37 -9.13
C ALA A 207 -17.54 -2.64 -8.76
N ASP A 208 -18.66 -3.19 -9.20
CA ASP A 208 -20.03 -2.65 -9.05
C ASP A 208 -20.28 -1.27 -9.66
N ARG A 209 -19.36 -0.79 -10.52
CA ARG A 209 -19.49 0.49 -11.22
C ARG A 209 -19.79 0.23 -12.69
N LYS A 210 -20.94 0.74 -13.13
CA LYS A 210 -21.33 0.75 -14.54
C LYS A 210 -20.43 1.73 -15.31
N ARG A 211 -19.78 1.24 -16.35
CA ARG A 211 -18.91 1.98 -17.28
C ARG A 211 -19.38 1.74 -18.72
N ILE A 212 -19.00 2.63 -19.63
CA ILE A 212 -19.20 2.47 -21.08
C ILE A 212 -17.89 2.05 -21.73
N THR A 213 -17.92 1.24 -22.78
CA THR A 213 -16.70 0.95 -23.55
C THR A 213 -16.26 2.18 -24.34
N LYS A 214 -14.94 2.42 -24.45
CA LYS A 214 -14.42 3.53 -25.27
C LYS A 214 -14.82 3.38 -26.74
N GLU A 215 -14.87 2.15 -27.22
CA GLU A 215 -15.31 1.83 -28.59
C GLU A 215 -16.77 2.23 -28.83
N SER A 216 -17.67 1.91 -27.89
CA SER A 216 -19.09 2.30 -28.02
C SER A 216 -19.28 3.82 -27.92
N PHE A 217 -18.49 4.50 -27.09
CA PHE A 217 -18.46 5.96 -27.04
C PHE A 217 -17.95 6.57 -28.37
N GLN A 218 -16.96 5.96 -29.01
CA GLN A 218 -16.48 6.42 -30.32
C GLN A 218 -17.54 6.25 -31.41
N LYS A 219 -18.23 5.10 -31.44
CA LYS A 219 -19.37 4.89 -32.35
C LYS A 219 -20.48 5.92 -32.13
N PHE A 220 -20.73 6.29 -30.88
CA PHE A 220 -21.64 7.39 -30.55
C PHE A 220 -21.15 8.73 -31.10
N LEU A 221 -19.86 9.05 -31.05
CA LEU A 221 -19.35 10.31 -31.62
C LEU A 221 -19.46 10.33 -33.15
N GLU A 222 -19.21 9.21 -33.82
CA GLU A 222 -19.25 9.10 -35.28
C GLU A 222 -20.67 9.00 -35.85
N GLY A 223 -21.63 8.50 -35.06
CA GLY A 223 -23.00 8.20 -35.50
C GLY A 223 -24.01 9.34 -35.35
N GLN A 224 -23.59 10.52 -34.90
CA GLN A 224 -24.46 11.69 -34.72
C GLN A 224 -23.68 13.02 -34.76
N ASP A 225 -24.37 14.12 -35.05
CA ASP A 225 -23.77 15.45 -35.23
C ASP A 225 -24.10 16.46 -34.09
N GLU A 226 -24.71 16.03 -32.99
CA GLU A 226 -25.14 16.90 -31.88
C GLU A 226 -24.06 17.08 -30.81
N TYR A 227 -23.39 15.99 -30.42
CA TYR A 227 -22.39 15.95 -29.36
C TYR A 227 -21.00 15.74 -29.95
N HIS A 228 -20.08 16.62 -29.56
CA HIS A 228 -18.69 16.60 -29.99
C HIS A 228 -17.77 16.60 -28.77
N LEU A 229 -16.51 16.22 -28.99
CA LEU A 229 -15.48 16.40 -27.98
C LEU A 229 -15.34 17.88 -27.64
N ASP A 230 -15.26 18.18 -26.35
CA ASP A 230 -15.02 19.53 -25.87
C ASP A 230 -13.68 20.02 -26.42
N PRO A 231 -13.63 21.17 -27.15
CA PRO A 231 -12.39 21.77 -27.61
C PRO A 231 -11.39 22.01 -26.46
N ALA A 232 -11.88 22.09 -25.21
CA ALA A 232 -11.03 22.19 -24.05
C ALA A 232 -10.11 20.98 -23.82
N ASN A 233 -10.40 19.84 -24.44
CA ASN A 233 -9.55 18.65 -24.37
C ASN A 233 -8.31 18.74 -25.26
N ASP A 234 -8.31 19.60 -26.28
CA ASP A 234 -7.13 19.85 -27.14
C ASP A 234 -6.05 20.66 -26.40
N TYR A 235 -6.38 21.23 -25.24
CA TYR A 235 -5.42 21.93 -24.40
C TYR A 235 -4.57 20.93 -23.60
N GLU A 236 -3.33 20.74 -24.04
CA GLU A 236 -2.34 19.86 -23.43
C GLU A 236 -2.24 20.02 -21.90
N GLU A 237 -2.31 21.24 -21.36
CA GLU A 237 -2.20 21.47 -19.91
C GLU A 237 -3.44 21.05 -19.11
N LEU A 238 -4.56 20.77 -19.78
CA LEU A 238 -5.75 20.17 -19.17
C LEU A 238 -5.75 18.65 -19.36
N ALA A 239 -5.28 18.18 -20.52
CA ALA A 239 -5.21 16.76 -20.85
C ALA A 239 -4.15 16.02 -20.01
N MET A 240 -2.98 16.63 -19.81
CA MET A 240 -1.86 16.05 -19.06
C MET A 240 -1.90 16.37 -17.56
N GLU A 241 -2.91 17.08 -17.08
CA GLU A 241 -3.01 17.44 -15.67
C GLU A 241 -3.49 16.26 -14.83
N GLU A 242 -2.55 15.64 -14.10
CA GLU A 242 -2.83 14.53 -13.19
C GLU A 242 -3.77 14.94 -12.04
N ASN A 243 -3.67 16.19 -11.57
CA ASN A 243 -4.56 16.70 -10.53
C ASN A 243 -5.93 17.06 -11.13
N VAL A 244 -6.86 16.09 -11.11
CA VAL A 244 -8.23 16.24 -11.63
C VAL A 244 -8.95 17.47 -11.08
N ALA A 245 -8.72 17.83 -9.81
CA ALA A 245 -9.35 19.00 -9.21
C ALA A 245 -8.81 20.31 -9.82
N LEU A 246 -7.49 20.39 -10.04
CA LEU A 246 -6.84 21.51 -10.71
C LEU A 246 -7.24 21.60 -12.19
N ALA A 247 -7.32 20.46 -12.90
CA ALA A 247 -7.79 20.41 -14.28
C ALA A 247 -9.22 20.96 -14.40
N ASN A 248 -10.11 20.56 -13.50
CA ASN A 248 -11.49 21.07 -13.47
C ASN A 248 -11.55 22.57 -13.13
N TYR A 249 -10.70 23.03 -12.21
CA TYR A 249 -10.57 24.45 -11.89
C TYR A 249 -10.16 25.27 -13.12
N ARG A 250 -9.15 24.79 -13.86
CA ARG A 250 -8.66 25.40 -15.10
C ARG A 250 -9.71 25.38 -16.21
N ARG A 251 -10.43 24.26 -16.42
CA ARG A 251 -11.55 24.17 -17.39
C ARG A 251 -12.61 25.21 -17.09
N LYS A 252 -13.06 25.30 -15.83
CA LYS A 252 -14.07 26.28 -15.42
C LYS A 252 -13.62 27.71 -15.68
N LYS A 253 -12.36 28.02 -15.35
CA LYS A 253 -11.80 29.36 -15.58
C LYS A 253 -11.67 29.67 -17.07
N LEU A 254 -11.30 28.68 -17.89
CA LEU A 254 -11.21 28.82 -19.33
C LEU A 254 -12.58 29.05 -19.97
N ALA A 255 -13.59 28.27 -19.59
CA ALA A 255 -14.97 28.46 -20.04
C ALA A 255 -15.53 29.85 -19.67
N GLN A 256 -15.11 30.40 -18.52
CA GLN A 256 -15.55 31.73 -18.09
C GLN A 256 -14.83 32.89 -18.80
N THR A 257 -13.57 32.71 -19.15
CA THR A 257 -12.72 33.83 -19.62
C THR A 257 -12.37 33.76 -21.10
N GLY A 258 -12.46 32.58 -21.71
CA GLY A 258 -11.97 32.32 -23.07
C GLY A 258 -10.44 32.42 -23.23
N GLU A 259 -9.70 32.75 -22.17
CA GLU A 259 -8.29 33.10 -22.25
C GLU A 259 -7.39 32.02 -21.62
N ARG A 260 -6.72 31.22 -22.45
CA ARG A 260 -5.73 30.21 -21.99
C ARG A 260 -4.63 30.83 -21.12
N GLY A 261 -4.17 32.04 -21.44
CA GLY A 261 -3.12 32.75 -20.70
C GLY A 261 -3.47 33.09 -19.24
N ARG A 262 -4.75 32.99 -18.84
CA ARG A 262 -5.17 33.18 -17.45
C ARG A 262 -5.00 31.94 -16.57
N ASN A 263 -4.81 30.77 -17.19
CA ASN A 263 -4.42 29.54 -16.51
C ASN A 263 -2.89 29.44 -16.39
N GLY A 264 -2.45 28.60 -15.46
CA GLY A 264 -1.09 28.12 -15.41
C GLY A 264 -0.86 27.08 -16.49
N ASN A 265 0.36 26.57 -16.55
CA ASN A 265 0.72 25.45 -17.41
C ASN A 265 1.31 24.31 -16.57
N LEU A 266 1.91 23.31 -17.23
CA LEU A 266 2.52 22.16 -16.55
C LEU A 266 3.70 22.56 -15.65
N GLN A 267 4.41 23.65 -15.97
CA GLN A 267 5.59 24.10 -15.21
C GLN A 267 5.26 25.19 -14.18
N TYR A 268 4.21 25.98 -14.40
CA TYR A 268 3.91 27.17 -13.62
C TYR A 268 2.45 27.24 -13.20
N LEU A 269 2.22 27.55 -11.93
CA LEU A 269 0.91 27.85 -11.39
C LEU A 269 0.65 29.36 -11.38
N THR A 270 -0.62 29.75 -11.50
CA THR A 270 -1.09 31.07 -11.10
C THR A 270 -1.26 31.14 -9.58
N ILE A 271 -1.33 32.37 -9.03
CA ILE A 271 -1.59 32.57 -7.60
C ILE A 271 -2.93 31.91 -7.20
N ASP A 272 -3.95 31.98 -8.05
CA ASP A 272 -5.26 31.41 -7.73
C ASP A 272 -5.24 29.88 -7.71
N GLU A 273 -4.49 29.26 -8.63
CA GLU A 273 -4.29 27.81 -8.67
C GLU A 273 -3.50 27.34 -7.45
N ALA A 274 -2.43 28.04 -7.07
CA ALA A 274 -1.67 27.74 -5.87
C ALA A 274 -2.53 27.89 -4.60
N ALA A 275 -3.38 28.93 -4.54
CA ALA A 275 -4.32 29.14 -3.45
C ALA A 275 -5.36 28.01 -3.36
N PHE A 276 -5.89 27.58 -4.51
CA PHE A 276 -6.80 26.45 -4.62
C PHE A 276 -6.16 25.15 -4.13
N MET A 277 -4.94 24.84 -4.59
CA MET A 277 -4.20 23.64 -4.17
C MET A 277 -3.88 23.63 -2.68
N ALA A 278 -3.45 24.77 -2.13
CA ALA A 278 -3.10 24.90 -0.72
C ALA A 278 -4.32 25.10 0.20
N LYS A 279 -5.54 25.24 -0.36
CA LYS A 279 -6.79 25.54 0.35
C LYS A 279 -6.67 26.78 1.25
N VAL A 280 -6.05 27.84 0.73
CA VAL A 280 -5.88 29.13 1.41
C VAL A 280 -6.35 30.28 0.53
N SER A 281 -6.39 31.49 1.10
CA SER A 281 -6.70 32.69 0.31
C SER A 281 -5.55 33.08 -0.62
N ARG A 282 -5.90 33.77 -1.72
CA ARG A 282 -4.94 34.39 -2.65
C ARG A 282 -3.92 35.27 -1.92
N SER A 283 -4.38 36.05 -0.94
CA SER A 283 -3.51 36.92 -0.13
C SER A 283 -2.49 36.14 0.67
N MET A 284 -2.83 34.94 1.16
CA MET A 284 -1.88 34.10 1.89
C MET A 284 -0.75 33.62 0.98
N ILE A 285 -1.05 33.24 -0.26
CA ILE A 285 -0.03 32.91 -1.26
C ILE A 285 0.89 34.10 -1.53
N ASN A 286 0.34 35.32 -1.60
CA ASN A 286 1.15 36.53 -1.76
C ASN A 286 2.16 36.72 -0.62
N VAL A 287 1.71 36.52 0.63
CA VAL A 287 2.58 36.57 1.81
C VAL A 287 3.68 35.51 1.70
N TRP A 288 3.33 34.29 1.32
CA TRP A 288 4.28 33.18 1.28
C TRP A 288 5.40 33.36 0.26
N TYR A 289 5.10 33.80 -0.96
CA TYR A 289 6.17 34.04 -1.92
C TYR A 289 6.96 35.30 -1.58
N THR A 290 6.35 36.32 -0.96
CA THR A 290 7.09 37.52 -0.50
C THR A 290 8.10 37.14 0.60
N LYS A 291 7.76 36.16 1.43
CA LYS A 291 8.67 35.56 2.42
C LYS A 291 9.71 34.62 1.81
N GLY A 292 9.66 34.36 0.49
CA GLY A 292 10.64 33.53 -0.20
C GLY A 292 10.50 32.02 0.05
N TYR A 293 9.33 31.54 0.47
CA TYR A 293 9.13 30.11 0.75
C TYR A 293 9.23 29.21 -0.50
N PHE A 294 8.96 29.76 -1.68
CA PHE A 294 9.08 29.07 -2.96
C PHE A 294 9.39 30.08 -4.08
N PRO A 295 10.04 29.65 -5.18
CA PRO A 295 10.43 30.52 -6.26
C PRO A 295 9.24 30.98 -7.12
N VAL A 296 9.31 32.25 -7.55
CA VAL A 296 8.33 32.87 -8.46
C VAL A 296 9.02 33.59 -9.61
N VAL A 297 8.35 33.63 -10.76
CA VAL A 297 8.76 34.38 -11.95
C VAL A 297 7.74 35.50 -12.18
N LYS A 298 8.23 36.73 -12.32
CA LYS A 298 7.40 37.89 -12.67
C LYS A 298 7.47 38.11 -14.17
N ILE A 299 6.33 37.97 -14.84
CA ILE A 299 6.18 38.17 -16.29
C ILE A 299 5.21 39.33 -16.48
N ARG A 300 5.72 40.51 -16.85
CA ARG A 300 4.92 41.75 -16.92
C ARG A 300 4.15 41.96 -15.61
N ASN A 301 2.82 42.01 -15.66
CA ASN A 301 1.94 42.17 -14.51
C ASN A 301 1.49 40.85 -13.86
N HIS A 302 2.03 39.71 -14.31
CA HIS A 302 1.66 38.39 -13.80
C HIS A 302 2.78 37.77 -12.98
N VAL A 303 2.40 37.17 -11.85
CA VAL A 303 3.27 36.31 -11.05
C VAL A 303 2.96 34.86 -11.41
N ARG A 304 4.00 34.11 -11.71
CA ARG A 304 3.96 32.67 -11.98
C ARG A 304 4.78 31.94 -10.92
N ILE A 305 4.19 30.94 -10.30
CA ILE A 305 4.80 30.14 -9.25
C ILE A 305 5.36 28.88 -9.89
N LYS A 306 6.62 28.52 -9.66
CA LYS A 306 7.15 27.26 -10.20
C LYS A 306 6.46 26.09 -9.51
N ARG A 307 5.81 25.24 -10.30
CA ARG A 307 4.90 24.20 -9.81
C ARG A 307 5.61 23.19 -8.92
N LYS A 308 6.69 22.58 -9.43
CA LYS A 308 7.42 21.50 -8.75
C LYS A 308 7.91 21.92 -7.37
N GLU A 309 8.47 23.12 -7.26
CA GLU A 309 8.97 23.66 -6.00
C GLU A 309 7.83 24.02 -5.04
N PHE A 310 6.69 24.49 -5.54
CA PHE A 310 5.52 24.77 -4.72
C PHE A 310 4.87 23.50 -4.17
N GLU A 311 4.73 22.45 -4.99
CA GLU A 311 4.19 21.16 -4.57
C GLU A 311 5.08 20.52 -3.49
N ALA A 312 6.39 20.47 -3.69
CA ALA A 312 7.35 19.97 -2.69
C ALA A 312 7.29 20.76 -1.37
N TRP A 313 7.18 22.09 -1.45
CA TRP A 313 7.02 22.93 -0.26
C TRP A 313 5.67 22.67 0.44
N LEU A 314 4.59 22.47 -0.32
CA LEU A 314 3.25 22.23 0.21
C LEU A 314 3.16 20.87 0.92
N GLU A 315 3.79 19.83 0.37
CA GLU A 315 3.91 18.52 1.02
C GLU A 315 4.61 18.62 2.36
N LYS A 316 5.80 19.26 2.40
CA LYS A 316 6.56 19.47 3.64
C LYS A 316 5.72 20.18 4.71
N ARG A 317 5.03 21.26 4.32
CA ARG A 317 4.14 22.02 5.22
C ARG A 317 2.99 21.18 5.78
N ASN A 318 2.40 20.31 4.97
CA ASN A 318 1.29 19.47 5.41
C ASN A 318 1.75 18.38 6.38
N THR A 319 2.94 17.81 6.15
CA THR A 319 3.56 16.86 7.07
C THR A 319 3.89 17.50 8.41
N GLU A 320 4.49 18.70 8.42
CA GLU A 320 4.82 19.44 9.65
C GLU A 320 3.60 19.88 10.47
N ARG A 321 2.44 20.03 9.83
CA ARG A 321 1.16 20.34 10.51
C ARG A 321 0.38 19.12 10.95
N GLY A 322 0.76 17.93 10.48
CA GLY A 322 0.10 16.66 10.76
C GLY A 322 0.75 15.84 11.88
N CYS A 323 1.79 16.36 12.53
CA CYS A 323 2.40 15.80 13.75
C CYS A 323 1.76 16.38 15.03
#